data_AF-A0A7U2I2T6-F1
#
_entry.id   AF-A0A7U2I2T6-F1
#
_cell.length_a   1.000
_cell.length_b   1.000
_cell.length_c   1.000
_cell.angle_alpha   90.00
_cell.angle_beta   90.00
_cell.angle_gamma   90.00
#
_symmetry.space_group_name_H-M   'P 1'
#
loop_
_entity.id
_entity.type
_entity.pdbx_description
1 polymer ?
#
loop_
_entity_poly.entity_id
_entity_poly.type
_entity_poly.pdbx_seq_one_letter_code
_entity_poly.pdbx_strand_id
1 'polypeptide(L)'
;MDSTARISLEAELCELYDKHLSSLRSSNDAEVAKCELEDAIVRQSKASCLDISAKLTQLPRELRDIIYSYVLEERPYDRPLVRFFPKDVVPPSPCCSSSPSSSICPCSTGLAHFLNPDFMGETITLEILDAFKTDMRAEKGRRYRPNYSLHWSELKEFASRELFHLGTTLHELCEDMRLSVRLNIADVLTEEKHTERLEIGLSTAPDDAIQSAVQALSTLRSGKPRRITLAFSDEALERPPKNMNHVFRALGVPFRELKSSGFDMRLTYTSGDRDL
;
A
#
# COMPACT_ATOMS: atom_id res chain seq x y z
N MET A 1 -11.13 28.82 -16.17
CA MET A 1 -9.70 29.20 -16.29
C MET A 1 -9.17 28.50 -17.53
N ASP A 2 -8.54 29.25 -18.42
CA ASP A 2 -8.26 28.85 -19.79
C ASP A 2 -7.16 27.79 -19.87
N SER A 3 -7.41 26.68 -20.56
CA SER A 3 -6.50 25.52 -20.66
C SER A 3 -5.13 25.90 -21.23
N THR A 4 -5.11 26.92 -22.09
CA THR A 4 -3.93 27.51 -22.72
C THR A 4 -3.04 28.26 -21.72
N ALA A 5 -3.62 28.92 -20.71
CA ALA A 5 -2.85 29.62 -19.68
C ALA A 5 -2.08 28.66 -18.76
N ARG A 6 -2.62 27.46 -18.52
CA ARG A 6 -1.97 26.41 -17.71
C ARG A 6 -0.76 25.79 -18.43
N ILE A 7 -0.92 25.46 -19.71
CA ILE A 7 0.15 24.88 -20.53
C ILE A 7 1.30 25.89 -20.72
N SER A 8 0.99 27.18 -20.85
CA SER A 8 1.99 28.25 -20.96
C SER A 8 2.83 28.39 -19.68
N LEU A 9 2.21 28.23 -18.50
CA LEU A 9 2.89 28.39 -17.22
C LEU A 9 3.77 27.17 -16.88
N GLU A 10 3.33 25.96 -17.22
CA GLU A 10 4.13 24.75 -17.10
C GLU A 10 5.35 24.79 -18.03
N ALA A 11 5.17 25.27 -19.27
CA ALA A 11 6.27 25.43 -20.22
C ALA A 11 7.30 26.49 -19.75
N GLU A 12 6.84 27.64 -19.24
CA GLU A 12 7.73 28.68 -18.70
C GLU A 12 8.48 28.20 -17.45
N LEU A 13 7.85 27.41 -16.58
CA LEU A 13 8.51 26.81 -15.41
C LEU A 13 9.55 25.77 -15.82
N CYS A 14 9.28 24.96 -16.84
CA CYS A 14 10.27 24.01 -17.38
C CYS A 14 11.46 24.73 -18.04
N GLU A 15 11.23 25.80 -18.81
CA GLU A 15 12.32 26.58 -19.40
C GLU A 15 13.16 27.31 -18.35
N LEU A 16 12.53 27.85 -17.30
CA LEU A 16 13.23 28.45 -16.16
C LEU A 16 14.07 27.40 -15.42
N TYR A 17 13.53 26.18 -15.25
CA TYR A 17 14.23 25.06 -14.62
C TYR A 17 15.47 24.63 -15.41
N ASP A 18 15.35 24.46 -16.73
CA ASP A 18 16.46 24.08 -17.61
C ASP A 18 17.53 25.18 -17.70
N LYS A 19 17.11 26.45 -17.69
CA LYS A 19 18.03 27.60 -17.70
C LYS A 19 18.77 27.75 -16.37
N HIS A 20 18.12 27.43 -15.24
CA HIS A 20 18.77 27.45 -13.94
C HIS A 20 19.76 26.28 -13.78
N LEU A 21 19.37 25.07 -14.21
CA LEU A 21 20.22 23.87 -14.19
C LEU A 21 21.46 24.02 -15.08
N SER A 22 21.31 24.62 -16.26
CA SER A 22 22.44 24.85 -17.18
C SER A 22 23.44 25.88 -16.67
N SER A 23 23.03 26.79 -15.78
CA SER A 23 23.89 27.78 -15.12
C SER A 23 24.71 27.21 -13.95
N LEU A 24 24.34 26.06 -13.39
CA LEU A 24 24.93 25.48 -12.17
C LEU A 24 26.03 24.44 -12.47
N ARG A 25 26.95 24.73 -13.40
CA ARG A 25 28.10 23.84 -13.70
C ARG A 25 29.19 23.90 -12.64
N SER A 26 28.85 23.39 -11.47
CA SER A 26 29.68 22.98 -10.34
C SER A 26 28.85 21.89 -9.66
N SER A 27 29.34 20.65 -9.64
CA SER A 27 28.53 19.46 -9.28
C SER A 27 27.83 19.60 -7.92
N ASN A 28 28.41 20.35 -6.99
CA ASN A 28 27.84 20.56 -5.67
C ASN A 28 26.80 21.68 -5.64
N ASP A 29 26.97 22.75 -6.41
CA ASP A 29 26.02 23.87 -6.40
C ASP A 29 24.70 23.49 -7.10
N ALA A 30 24.77 22.65 -8.14
CA ALA A 30 23.57 22.10 -8.80
C ALA A 30 22.76 21.19 -7.88
N GLU A 31 23.43 20.33 -7.11
CA GLU A 31 22.77 19.46 -6.13
C GLU A 31 22.13 20.27 -5.00
N VAL A 32 22.84 21.28 -4.48
CA VAL A 32 22.31 22.18 -3.44
C VAL A 32 21.08 22.94 -3.96
N ALA A 33 21.16 23.55 -5.15
CA ALA A 33 20.03 24.29 -5.73
C ALA A 33 18.82 23.37 -6.03
N LYS A 34 19.07 22.11 -6.42
CA LYS A 34 18.01 21.12 -6.61
C LYS A 34 17.31 20.82 -5.28
N CYS A 35 18.06 20.55 -4.21
CA CYS A 35 17.50 20.32 -2.88
C CYS A 35 16.69 21.53 -2.39
N GLU A 36 17.21 22.75 -2.56
CA GLU A 36 16.51 23.98 -2.16
C GLU A 36 15.19 24.19 -2.91
N LEU A 37 15.16 23.84 -4.20
CA LEU A 37 13.95 23.91 -5.02
C LEU A 37 12.93 22.84 -4.60
N GLU A 38 13.35 21.60 -4.38
CA GLU A 38 12.48 20.52 -3.89
C GLU A 38 11.84 20.92 -2.55
N ASP A 39 12.63 21.48 -1.63
CA ASP A 39 12.15 22.00 -0.35
C ASP A 39 11.17 23.17 -0.52
N ALA A 40 11.40 24.05 -1.49
CA ALA A 40 10.50 25.17 -1.79
C ALA A 40 9.15 24.66 -2.35
N ILE A 41 9.17 23.68 -3.25
CA ILE A 41 7.97 23.04 -3.82
C ILE A 41 7.16 22.36 -2.72
N VAL A 42 7.83 21.61 -1.84
CA VAL A 42 7.19 20.94 -0.69
C VAL A 42 6.53 21.96 0.24
N ARG A 43 7.24 23.03 0.62
CA ARG A 43 6.70 24.08 1.49
C ARG A 43 5.50 24.79 0.85
N GLN A 44 5.58 25.14 -0.42
CA GLN A 44 4.49 25.80 -1.13
C GLN A 44 3.26 24.89 -1.26
N SER A 45 3.47 23.61 -1.57
CA SER A 45 2.41 22.60 -1.67
C SER A 45 1.74 22.39 -0.33
N LYS A 46 2.52 22.25 0.75
CA LYS A 46 2.02 22.14 2.12
C LYS A 46 1.21 23.38 2.52
N ALA A 47 1.73 24.58 2.29
CA ALA A 47 1.01 25.83 2.60
C ALA A 47 -0.33 25.92 1.85
N SER A 48 -0.34 25.55 0.57
CA SER A 48 -1.56 25.55 -0.26
C SER A 48 -2.58 24.51 0.22
N CYS A 49 -2.14 23.30 0.56
CA CYS A 49 -3.00 22.26 1.11
C CYS A 49 -3.57 22.63 2.48
N LEU A 50 -2.79 23.29 3.34
CA LEU A 50 -3.25 23.77 4.64
C LEU A 50 -4.30 24.89 4.50
N ASP A 51 -4.13 25.81 3.54
CA ASP A 51 -5.14 26.83 3.23
C ASP A 51 -6.46 26.19 2.73
N ILE A 52 -6.36 25.18 1.85
CA ILE A 52 -7.52 24.40 1.40
C ILE A 52 -8.18 23.69 2.59
N SER A 53 -7.41 23.02 3.44
CA SER A 53 -7.89 22.34 4.65
C SER A 53 -8.64 23.31 5.58
N ALA A 54 -8.08 24.50 5.82
CA ALA A 54 -8.71 25.53 6.63
C ALA A 54 -10.02 26.04 6.05
N LYS A 55 -10.17 26.05 4.72
CA LYS A 55 -11.43 26.39 4.05
C LYS A 55 -12.42 25.23 4.08
N LEU A 56 -11.95 24.00 3.90
CA LEU A 56 -12.78 22.80 4.00
C LEU A 56 -13.43 22.70 5.37
N THR A 57 -12.67 22.87 6.45
CA THR A 57 -13.21 22.78 7.84
C THR A 57 -14.32 23.78 8.15
N GLN A 58 -14.45 24.88 7.39
CA GLN A 58 -15.55 25.84 7.52
C GLN A 58 -16.87 25.39 6.87
N LEU A 59 -16.81 24.42 5.95
CA LEU A 59 -17.99 23.86 5.32
C LEU A 59 -18.71 22.90 6.27
N PRO A 60 -20.05 22.75 6.19
CA PRO A 60 -20.77 21.65 6.84
C PRO A 60 -20.19 20.28 6.47
N ARG A 61 -20.31 19.31 7.38
CA ARG A 61 -19.75 17.96 7.22
C ARG A 61 -20.23 17.29 5.93
N GLU A 62 -21.50 17.47 5.60
CA GLU A 62 -22.15 16.87 4.44
C GLU A 62 -21.53 17.36 3.13
N LEU A 63 -21.15 18.64 3.05
CA LEU A 63 -20.47 19.18 1.87
C LEU A 63 -19.03 18.69 1.79
N ARG A 64 -18.35 18.53 2.93
CA ARG A 64 -17.00 17.94 2.95
C ARG A 64 -17.03 16.50 2.48
N ASP A 65 -17.98 15.70 2.93
CA ASP A 65 -18.14 14.30 2.51
C ASP A 65 -18.37 14.17 1.00
N ILE A 66 -19.18 15.06 0.40
CA ILE A 66 -19.34 15.11 -1.06
C ILE A 66 -18.01 15.40 -1.78
N ILE A 67 -17.22 16.35 -1.26
CA ILE A 67 -15.90 16.68 -1.81
C ILE A 67 -14.97 15.48 -1.67
N TYR A 68 -14.95 14.81 -0.52
CA TYR A 68 -14.13 13.63 -0.29
C TYR A 68 -14.52 12.50 -1.25
N SER A 69 -15.81 12.16 -1.33
CA SER A 69 -16.29 11.15 -2.29
C SER A 69 -15.86 11.51 -3.71
N TYR A 70 -15.96 12.77 -4.14
CA TYR A 70 -15.50 13.19 -5.47
C TYR A 70 -13.98 12.97 -5.66
N VAL A 71 -13.16 13.36 -4.68
CA VAL A 71 -11.69 13.15 -4.71
C VAL A 71 -11.34 11.65 -4.75
N LEU A 72 -12.16 10.82 -4.09
CA LEU A 72 -12.01 9.36 -4.10
C LEU A 72 -12.54 8.71 -5.39
N GLU A 73 -13.52 9.32 -6.05
CA GLU A 73 -14.18 8.85 -7.28
C GLU A 73 -13.46 9.26 -8.57
N GLU A 74 -12.65 10.33 -8.57
CA GLU A 74 -12.09 10.97 -9.80
C GLU A 74 -11.11 10.11 -10.62
N ARG A 75 -11.00 8.80 -10.38
CA ARG A 75 -10.36 7.85 -11.32
C ARG A 75 -11.31 6.75 -11.80
N PRO A 76 -11.61 6.66 -13.11
CA PRO A 76 -12.57 5.72 -13.69
C PRO A 76 -12.05 4.27 -13.80
N TYR A 77 -11.17 3.83 -12.92
CA TYR A 77 -10.56 2.51 -12.99
C TYR A 77 -10.64 1.86 -11.63
N ASP A 78 -11.47 0.81 -11.48
CA ASP A 78 -11.32 -0.45 -10.70
C ASP A 78 -10.25 -0.58 -9.59
N ARG A 79 -9.80 0.51 -8.96
CA ARG A 79 -8.51 0.57 -8.27
C ARG A 79 -8.75 1.21 -6.91
N PRO A 80 -8.83 0.40 -5.85
CA PRO A 80 -9.10 0.91 -4.52
C PRO A 80 -7.94 1.78 -4.02
N LEU A 81 -8.26 2.64 -3.05
CA LEU A 81 -7.39 3.62 -2.36
C LEU A 81 -6.05 3.01 -1.90
N VAL A 82 -6.01 1.69 -1.77
CA VAL A 82 -4.84 0.79 -1.75
C VAL A 82 -3.65 1.22 -2.60
N ARG A 83 -3.87 1.79 -3.80
CA ARG A 83 -2.75 2.25 -4.64
C ARG A 83 -2.10 3.55 -4.16
N PHE A 84 -2.81 4.36 -3.37
CA PHE A 84 -2.22 5.51 -2.67
C PHE A 84 -1.44 5.11 -1.42
N PHE A 85 -1.43 3.82 -1.08
CA PHE A 85 -0.49 3.23 -0.13
C PHE A 85 0.56 2.45 -0.95
N PRO A 86 1.57 3.13 -1.53
CA PRO A 86 2.66 2.44 -2.22
C PRO A 86 3.21 1.32 -1.35
N LYS A 87 3.54 0.18 -1.97
CA LYS A 87 4.20 -0.95 -1.30
C LYS A 87 5.53 -0.52 -0.65
N ASP A 88 6.14 0.52 -1.20
CA ASP A 88 7.44 1.05 -0.79
C ASP A 88 7.34 2.20 0.23
N VAL A 89 6.14 2.51 0.75
CA VAL A 89 6.07 3.53 1.80
C VAL A 89 6.91 3.01 2.97
N VAL A 90 7.88 3.78 3.45
CA VAL A 90 8.76 3.34 4.55
C VAL A 90 7.92 3.19 5.83
N PRO A 91 8.04 2.08 6.59
CA PRO A 91 7.32 1.96 7.85
C PRO A 91 7.67 3.13 8.77
N PRO A 92 6.69 3.69 9.51
CA PRO A 92 6.99 4.74 10.48
C PRO A 92 8.03 4.22 11.48
N SER A 93 9.23 4.80 11.45
CA SER A 93 10.25 4.49 12.45
C SER A 93 9.89 5.17 13.77
N PRO A 94 10.35 4.67 14.92
CA PRO A 94 10.18 5.37 16.21
C PRO A 94 10.74 6.80 16.19
N CYS A 95 11.67 7.10 15.28
CA CYS A 95 12.28 8.42 15.08
C CYS A 95 11.42 9.36 14.20
N CYS A 96 10.34 8.88 13.60
CA CYS A 96 9.42 9.70 12.79
C CYS A 96 8.56 10.63 13.65
N SER A 97 8.34 10.28 14.92
CA SER A 97 7.59 11.07 15.91
C SER A 97 8.32 12.32 16.39
N SER A 98 9.61 12.48 16.04
CA SER A 98 10.53 13.42 16.67
C SER A 98 11.27 14.36 15.71
N SER A 99 10.90 14.44 14.42
CA SER A 99 11.51 15.41 13.51
C SER A 99 10.73 16.73 13.50
N PRO A 100 11.23 17.81 14.14
CA PRO A 100 10.59 19.12 14.15
C PRO A 100 11.05 19.98 12.96
N SER A 101 11.94 19.46 12.11
CA SER A 101 12.61 20.23 11.07
C SER A 101 11.98 19.93 9.72
N SER A 102 11.05 20.79 9.29
CA SER A 102 10.68 21.14 7.88
C SER A 102 10.51 20.07 6.79
N SER A 103 10.81 18.81 7.03
CA SER A 103 10.82 17.71 6.08
C SER A 103 9.64 16.79 6.36
N ILE A 104 8.95 16.41 5.28
CA ILE A 104 7.85 15.44 5.30
C ILE A 104 8.35 14.15 5.96
N CYS A 105 7.53 13.50 6.79
CA CYS A 105 7.90 12.19 7.31
C CYS A 105 8.29 11.25 6.15
N PRO A 106 9.42 10.52 6.21
CA PRO A 106 9.74 9.49 5.20
C PRO A 106 8.66 8.41 5.08
N CYS A 107 7.86 8.24 6.13
CA CYS A 107 6.69 7.36 6.15
C CYS A 107 5.47 7.90 5.40
N SER A 108 5.49 9.18 5.02
CA SER A 108 4.44 9.89 4.29
C SER A 108 4.91 10.32 2.90
N THR A 109 6.21 10.15 2.58
CA THR A 109 6.74 10.35 1.22
C THR A 109 6.18 9.26 0.30
N GLY A 110 5.48 9.68 -0.76
CA GLY A 110 4.81 8.78 -1.71
C GLY A 110 3.28 8.74 -1.58
N LEU A 111 2.71 9.39 -0.57
CA LEU A 111 1.27 9.56 -0.47
C LEU A 111 0.78 10.70 -1.36
N ALA A 112 -0.46 10.57 -1.82
CA ALA A 112 -1.15 11.72 -2.36
C ALA A 112 -1.29 12.80 -1.27
N HIS A 113 -1.07 14.06 -1.63
CA HIS A 113 -1.08 15.18 -0.67
C HIS A 113 -2.38 15.23 0.15
N PHE A 114 -3.53 14.86 -0.43
CA PHE A 114 -4.82 14.86 0.27
C PHE A 114 -4.97 13.76 1.34
N LEU A 115 -4.09 12.74 1.35
CA LEU A 115 -4.02 11.67 2.36
C LEU A 115 -2.84 11.85 3.32
N ASN A 116 -2.07 12.92 3.15
CA ASN A 116 -0.90 13.18 3.98
C ASN A 116 -1.26 14.18 5.10
N PRO A 117 -1.19 13.77 6.39
CA PRO A 117 -1.50 14.65 7.50
C PRO A 117 -0.55 15.85 7.60
N ASP A 118 0.68 15.75 7.07
CA ASP A 118 1.59 16.90 7.00
C ASP A 118 1.09 18.00 6.06
N PHE A 119 0.22 17.69 5.10
CA PHE A 119 -0.30 18.61 4.09
C PHE A 119 -1.72 19.07 4.41
N MET A 120 -2.62 18.14 4.77
CA MET A 120 -4.03 18.45 5.02
C MET A 120 -4.36 18.66 6.49
N GLY A 121 -3.46 18.29 7.40
CA GLY A 121 -3.75 18.17 8.83
C GLY A 121 -4.45 16.86 9.18
N GLU A 122 -4.31 16.44 10.43
CA GLU A 122 -4.85 15.17 10.94
C GLU A 122 -6.37 15.08 10.80
N THR A 123 -7.10 16.15 11.15
CA THR A 123 -8.56 16.17 11.11
C THR A 123 -9.10 15.84 9.71
N ILE A 124 -8.69 16.60 8.69
CA ILE A 124 -9.16 16.36 7.32
C ILE A 124 -8.70 14.99 6.81
N THR A 125 -7.49 14.55 7.15
CA THR A 125 -6.99 13.23 6.73
C THR A 125 -7.84 12.11 7.33
N LEU A 126 -8.17 12.17 8.62
CA LEU A 126 -9.06 11.22 9.28
C LEU A 126 -10.46 11.23 8.66
N GLU A 127 -10.97 12.42 8.37
CA GLU A 127 -12.27 12.59 7.72
C GLU A 127 -12.33 11.92 6.33
N ILE A 128 -11.26 12.04 5.53
CA ILE A 128 -11.14 11.38 4.22
C ILE A 128 -11.06 9.86 4.37
N LEU A 129 -10.29 9.37 5.36
CA LEU A 129 -10.20 7.93 5.63
C LEU A 129 -11.55 7.35 6.09
N ASP A 130 -12.36 8.12 6.82
CA ASP A 130 -13.71 7.71 7.22
C ASP A 130 -14.70 7.72 6.04
N ALA A 131 -14.61 8.72 5.16
CA ALA A 131 -15.36 8.75 3.89
C ALA A 131 -15.04 7.50 3.06
N PHE A 132 -13.76 7.13 2.94
CA PHE A 132 -13.36 5.90 2.28
C PHE A 132 -13.97 4.64 2.90
N LYS A 133 -13.94 4.50 4.24
CA LYS A 133 -14.59 3.36 4.93
C LYS A 133 -16.08 3.31 4.60
N THR A 134 -16.74 4.44 4.58
CA THR A 134 -18.18 4.56 4.27
C THR A 134 -18.47 4.12 2.83
N ASP A 135 -17.66 4.57 1.87
CA ASP A 135 -17.80 4.16 0.47
C ASP A 135 -17.60 2.64 0.31
N MET A 136 -16.57 2.08 0.94
CA MET A 136 -16.33 0.62 0.92
C MET A 136 -17.47 -0.18 1.56
N ARG A 137 -18.14 0.35 2.59
CA ARG A 137 -19.34 -0.26 3.18
C ARG A 137 -20.52 -0.23 2.24
N ALA A 138 -20.76 0.91 1.58
CA ALA A 138 -21.85 1.05 0.61
C ALA A 138 -21.69 0.05 -0.56
N GLU A 139 -20.46 -0.24 -0.96
CA GLU A 139 -20.16 -1.22 -2.00
C GLU A 139 -20.35 -2.69 -1.58
N LYS A 140 -20.42 -3.01 -0.27
CA LYS A 140 -20.60 -4.41 0.22
C LYS A 140 -21.84 -5.11 -0.34
N GLY A 141 -22.84 -4.35 -0.76
CA GLY A 141 -24.10 -4.83 -1.35
C GLY A 141 -24.10 -4.97 -2.87
N ARG A 142 -23.07 -4.48 -3.57
CA ARG A 142 -22.95 -4.60 -5.04
C ARG A 142 -22.32 -5.95 -5.40
N ARG A 143 -22.61 -6.47 -6.61
CA ARG A 143 -22.11 -7.77 -7.11
C ARG A 143 -20.58 -7.89 -7.07
N TYR A 144 -19.89 -6.76 -7.13
CA TYR A 144 -18.45 -6.65 -7.03
C TYR A 144 -18.10 -6.10 -5.64
N ARG A 145 -17.46 -6.92 -4.79
CA ARG A 145 -16.84 -6.39 -3.56
C ARG A 145 -15.39 -6.03 -3.86
N PRO A 146 -14.89 -4.89 -3.37
CA PRO A 146 -13.49 -4.52 -3.51
C PRO A 146 -12.58 -5.64 -2.99
N ASN A 147 -11.49 -5.90 -3.71
CA ASN A 147 -10.48 -6.89 -3.34
C ASN A 147 -9.12 -6.20 -3.14
N TYR A 148 -8.55 -6.33 -1.95
CA TYR A 148 -7.18 -5.94 -1.63
C TYR A 148 -6.27 -7.14 -1.90
N SER A 149 -5.29 -7.00 -2.80
CA SER A 149 -4.37 -8.10 -3.12
C SER A 149 -2.95 -7.77 -2.68
N LEU A 150 -2.36 -8.64 -1.87
CA LEU A 150 -0.97 -8.53 -1.39
C LEU A 150 -0.21 -9.84 -1.55
N HIS A 151 1.11 -9.77 -1.47
CA HIS A 151 1.95 -10.96 -1.33
C HIS A 151 2.03 -11.38 0.14
N TRP A 152 2.19 -12.66 0.44
CA TRP A 152 2.20 -13.15 1.83
C TRP A 152 3.26 -12.48 2.71
N SER A 153 4.40 -12.11 2.13
CA SER A 153 5.48 -11.40 2.84
C SER A 153 5.05 -10.01 3.35
N GLU A 154 4.07 -9.40 2.70
CA GLU A 154 3.53 -8.07 3.04
C GLU A 154 2.45 -8.15 4.13
N LEU A 155 2.03 -9.36 4.52
CA LEU A 155 0.84 -9.54 5.35
C LEU A 155 1.04 -9.07 6.81
N LYS A 156 2.25 -9.27 7.35
CA LYS A 156 2.59 -8.77 8.68
C LYS A 156 2.51 -7.24 8.71
N GLU A 157 3.10 -6.59 7.73
CA GLU A 157 3.07 -5.16 7.59
C GLU A 157 1.64 -4.66 7.39
N PHE A 158 0.88 -5.26 6.49
CA PHE A 158 -0.54 -4.94 6.31
C PHE A 158 -1.34 -5.00 7.63
N ALA A 159 -1.06 -5.99 8.49
CA ALA A 159 -1.77 -6.21 9.75
C ALA A 159 -1.39 -5.21 10.85
N SER A 160 -0.10 -4.88 10.99
CA SER A 160 0.41 -4.11 12.13
C SER A 160 0.84 -2.69 11.80
N ARG A 161 0.94 -2.34 10.51
CA ARG A 161 1.44 -1.03 10.10
C ARG A 161 0.39 0.03 10.32
N GLU A 162 0.73 0.96 11.21
CA GLU A 162 0.00 2.19 11.41
C GLU A 162 0.14 3.09 10.17
N LEU A 163 -0.99 3.64 9.73
CA LEU A 163 -1.07 4.60 8.64
C LEU A 163 -0.78 5.98 9.21
N PHE A 164 0.37 6.52 8.84
CA PHE A 164 0.71 7.95 8.95
C PHE A 164 0.61 8.53 10.36
N HIS A 165 0.87 7.70 11.39
CA HIS A 165 0.73 8.08 12.80
C HIS A 165 -0.69 8.48 13.22
N LEU A 166 -1.71 8.05 12.48
CA LEU A 166 -3.12 8.37 12.73
C LEU A 166 -3.84 7.34 13.62
N GLY A 167 -3.11 6.41 14.24
CA GLY A 167 -3.67 5.37 15.10
C GLY A 167 -4.54 4.34 14.37
N THR A 168 -4.51 4.29 13.04
CA THR A 168 -5.31 3.35 12.23
C THR A 168 -4.37 2.52 11.34
N THR A 169 -4.56 1.20 11.32
CA THR A 169 -3.82 0.30 10.44
C THR A 169 -4.48 0.12 9.08
N LEU A 170 -3.72 -0.35 8.08
CA LEU A 170 -4.29 -0.71 6.79
C LEU A 170 -5.30 -1.87 6.90
N HIS A 171 -5.06 -2.78 7.83
CA HIS A 171 -5.99 -3.85 8.16
C HIS A 171 -7.35 -3.34 8.60
N GLU A 172 -7.38 -2.34 9.49
CA GLU A 172 -8.61 -1.70 9.98
C GLU A 172 -9.27 -0.82 8.91
N LEU A 173 -8.48 -0.13 8.08
CA LEU A 173 -9.00 0.67 6.99
C LEU A 173 -9.72 -0.19 5.93
N CYS A 174 -9.17 -1.38 5.64
CA CYS A 174 -9.69 -2.32 4.67
C CYS A 174 -10.52 -3.46 5.29
N GLU A 175 -11.09 -3.27 6.49
CA GLU A 175 -11.87 -4.31 7.20
C GLU A 175 -13.03 -4.85 6.36
N ASP A 176 -13.59 -3.99 5.51
CA ASP A 176 -14.80 -4.22 4.73
C ASP A 176 -14.54 -4.78 3.32
N MET A 177 -13.27 -4.86 2.93
CA MET A 177 -12.81 -5.41 1.66
C MET A 177 -12.58 -6.92 1.73
N ARG A 178 -12.59 -7.58 0.57
CA ARG A 178 -12.03 -8.93 0.45
C ARG A 178 -10.51 -8.82 0.48
N LEU A 179 -9.84 -9.76 1.14
CA LEU A 179 -8.38 -9.87 1.10
C LEU A 179 -7.99 -11.04 0.19
N SER A 180 -7.03 -10.81 -0.70
CA SER A 180 -6.39 -11.82 -1.52
C SER A 180 -4.90 -11.87 -1.16
N VAL A 181 -4.48 -12.97 -0.54
CA VAL A 181 -3.07 -13.20 -0.19
C VAL A 181 -2.48 -14.09 -1.27
N ARG A 182 -1.55 -13.54 -2.05
CA ARG A 182 -0.84 -14.26 -3.10
C ARG A 182 0.37 -14.95 -2.49
N LEU A 183 0.48 -16.24 -2.79
CA LEU A 183 1.64 -17.06 -2.49
C LEU A 183 2.21 -17.55 -3.81
N ASN A 184 3.37 -17.03 -4.20
CA ASN A 184 4.14 -17.65 -5.26
C ASN A 184 4.80 -18.89 -4.68
N ILE A 185 4.51 -20.05 -5.27
CA ILE A 185 5.04 -21.31 -4.76
C ILE A 185 6.56 -21.39 -4.94
N ALA A 186 7.12 -20.72 -5.96
CA ALA A 186 8.56 -20.61 -6.12
C ALA A 186 9.21 -19.95 -4.88
N ASP A 187 8.61 -18.90 -4.33
CA ASP A 187 9.15 -18.17 -3.17
C ASP A 187 9.10 -19.00 -1.86
N VAL A 188 8.22 -20.01 -1.81
CA VAL A 188 8.06 -20.91 -0.67
C VAL A 188 8.92 -22.17 -0.81
N LEU A 189 9.26 -22.56 -2.04
CA LEU A 189 9.97 -23.80 -2.36
C LEU A 189 11.38 -23.58 -2.94
N THR A 190 11.89 -22.35 -3.00
CA THR A 190 13.25 -22.06 -3.49
C THR A 190 14.34 -22.74 -2.66
N GLU A 191 14.67 -23.98 -3.01
CA GLU A 191 15.94 -24.66 -2.72
C GLU A 191 16.58 -25.28 -3.98
N GLU A 192 15.98 -25.20 -5.18
CA GLU A 192 16.57 -25.82 -6.39
C GLU A 192 17.74 -25.04 -7.01
N LYS A 193 18.30 -24.02 -6.33
CA LYS A 193 19.64 -23.49 -6.64
C LYS A 193 20.77 -24.10 -5.79
N HIS A 194 20.49 -25.14 -5.00
CA HIS A 194 21.49 -25.91 -4.24
C HIS A 194 21.58 -27.40 -4.63
N THR A 195 21.05 -27.79 -5.79
CA THR A 195 21.12 -29.15 -6.33
C THR A 195 22.49 -29.60 -6.86
N GLU A 196 23.60 -29.02 -6.39
CA GLU A 196 24.93 -29.63 -6.52
C GLU A 196 25.64 -29.88 -5.19
N ARG A 197 25.05 -29.50 -4.05
CA ARG A 197 25.64 -29.82 -2.74
C ARG A 197 24.55 -30.13 -1.73
N LEU A 198 24.26 -31.41 -1.56
CA LEU A 198 24.14 -32.12 -0.26
C LEU A 198 23.46 -33.48 -0.48
N GLU A 199 24.26 -34.46 -0.89
CA GLU A 199 24.24 -35.73 -0.17
C GLU A 199 24.66 -35.41 1.27
N ILE A 200 24.00 -36.03 2.25
CA ILE A 200 24.03 -35.74 3.71
C ILE A 200 22.87 -34.83 4.12
N GLY A 201 21.94 -35.44 4.86
CA GLY A 201 20.60 -34.92 5.13
C GLY A 201 20.51 -33.70 6.04
N LEU A 202 19.25 -33.28 6.19
CA LEU A 202 18.72 -32.06 6.82
C LEU A 202 18.69 -30.85 5.86
N SER A 203 17.82 -30.92 4.84
CA SER A 203 17.24 -29.73 4.22
C SER A 203 16.19 -29.18 5.18
N THR A 204 16.50 -28.05 5.84
CA THR A 204 15.63 -27.36 6.79
C THR A 204 15.20 -25.97 6.31
N ALA A 205 15.53 -25.53 5.10
CA ALA A 205 15.14 -24.19 4.63
C ALA A 205 13.71 -24.03 4.07
N PRO A 206 12.95 -25.06 3.60
CA PRO A 206 11.58 -24.83 3.16
C PRO A 206 10.60 -24.55 4.32
N ASP A 207 10.98 -24.83 5.57
CA ASP A 207 10.13 -24.63 6.73
C ASP A 207 10.06 -23.16 7.17
N ASP A 208 11.12 -22.36 7.01
CA ASP A 208 11.16 -20.97 7.50
C ASP A 208 10.22 -20.03 6.73
N ALA A 209 10.14 -20.17 5.40
CA ALA A 209 9.23 -19.37 4.57
C ALA A 209 7.77 -19.76 4.82
N ILE A 210 7.48 -21.06 4.92
CA ILE A 210 6.16 -21.59 5.27
C ILE A 210 5.77 -21.11 6.67
N GLN A 211 6.67 -21.21 7.65
CA GLN A 211 6.44 -20.79 9.02
C GLN A 211 6.24 -19.27 9.11
N SER A 212 6.97 -18.49 8.31
CA SER A 212 6.75 -17.04 8.19
C SER A 212 5.38 -16.72 7.59
N ALA A 213 4.93 -17.45 6.57
CA ALA A 213 3.59 -17.31 6.01
C ALA A 213 2.48 -17.70 7.03
N VAL A 214 2.70 -18.76 7.82
CA VAL A 214 1.80 -19.19 8.92
C VAL A 214 1.72 -18.11 10.01
N GLN A 215 2.86 -17.55 10.42
CA GLN A 215 2.90 -16.47 11.40
C GLN A 215 2.19 -15.23 10.87
N ALA A 216 2.45 -14.85 9.61
CA ALA A 216 1.82 -13.70 8.99
C ALA A 216 0.28 -13.87 8.92
N LEU A 217 -0.23 -15.06 8.57
CA LEU A 217 -1.66 -15.34 8.58
C LEU A 217 -2.27 -15.26 9.97
N SER A 218 -1.52 -15.69 10.99
CA SER A 218 -1.96 -15.62 12.38
C SER A 218 -2.17 -14.18 12.86
N THR A 219 -1.46 -13.19 12.29
CA THR A 219 -1.66 -11.76 12.62
C THR A 219 -3.04 -11.24 12.25
N LEU A 220 -3.75 -11.88 11.30
CA LEU A 220 -5.09 -11.46 10.90
C LEU A 220 -6.16 -11.81 11.94
N ARG A 221 -5.84 -12.64 12.95
CA ARG A 221 -6.81 -13.11 13.96
C ARG A 221 -7.32 -12.02 14.89
N SER A 222 -6.58 -10.93 15.05
CA SER A 222 -7.00 -9.77 15.86
C SER A 222 -8.08 -8.92 15.17
N GLY A 223 -8.33 -9.17 13.89
CA GLY A 223 -9.25 -8.40 13.06
C GLY A 223 -10.70 -8.83 13.09
N LYS A 224 -11.56 -8.02 12.46
CA LYS A 224 -12.95 -8.42 12.18
C LYS A 224 -13.01 -9.52 11.11
N PRO A 225 -13.95 -10.48 11.22
CA PRO A 225 -14.11 -11.52 10.21
C PRO A 225 -14.46 -10.96 8.83
N ARG A 226 -13.71 -11.40 7.81
CA ARG A 226 -13.92 -11.02 6.39
C ARG A 226 -13.61 -12.18 5.45
N ARG A 227 -13.84 -11.99 4.15
CA ARG A 227 -13.43 -12.97 3.14
C ARG A 227 -11.94 -12.85 2.86
N ILE A 228 -11.22 -13.96 2.98
CA ILE A 228 -9.80 -14.07 2.64
C ILE A 228 -9.65 -15.17 1.58
N THR A 229 -8.98 -14.86 0.47
CA THR A 229 -8.61 -15.81 -0.57
C THR A 229 -7.11 -16.02 -0.53
N LEU A 230 -6.66 -17.25 -0.27
CA LEU A 230 -5.27 -17.65 -0.45
C LEU A 230 -5.09 -18.08 -1.91
N ALA A 231 -4.37 -17.27 -2.67
CA ALA A 231 -4.13 -17.47 -4.10
C ALA A 231 -2.72 -18.00 -4.31
N PHE A 232 -2.62 -19.29 -4.62
CA PHE A 232 -1.38 -19.95 -5.00
C PHE A 232 -1.16 -19.75 -6.50
N SER A 233 0.02 -19.24 -6.87
CA SER A 233 0.45 -19.11 -8.26
C SER A 233 1.75 -19.88 -8.45
N ASP A 234 1.86 -20.64 -9.54
CA ASP A 234 3.09 -21.32 -9.96
C ASP A 234 3.73 -20.71 -11.22
N GLU A 235 3.47 -19.43 -11.53
CA GLU A 235 3.92 -18.71 -12.75
C GLU A 235 5.36 -18.98 -13.24
N ALA A 236 6.26 -19.47 -12.37
CA ALA A 236 7.64 -19.83 -12.70
C ALA A 236 7.93 -21.33 -12.92
N LEU A 237 6.94 -22.22 -12.76
CA LEU A 237 7.10 -23.67 -12.79
C LEU A 237 6.22 -24.31 -13.87
N GLU A 238 6.84 -25.04 -14.79
CA GLU A 238 6.12 -25.83 -15.83
C GLU A 238 5.31 -27.00 -15.26
N ARG A 239 5.52 -27.34 -13.97
CA ARG A 239 4.83 -28.45 -13.30
C ARG A 239 4.53 -28.10 -11.85
N PRO A 240 3.38 -28.58 -11.31
CA PRO A 240 3.06 -28.43 -9.90
C PRO A 240 4.15 -29.08 -9.04
N PRO A 241 4.68 -28.40 -8.02
CA PRO A 241 5.80 -28.91 -7.25
C PRO A 241 5.40 -30.11 -6.39
N LYS A 242 6.35 -31.06 -6.26
CA LYS A 242 6.13 -32.34 -5.57
C LYS A 242 5.74 -32.21 -4.09
N ASN A 243 6.04 -31.08 -3.45
CA ASN A 243 5.86 -30.85 -2.02
C ASN A 243 4.63 -29.97 -1.66
N MET A 244 3.67 -29.77 -2.57
CA MET A 244 2.46 -28.99 -2.29
C MET A 244 1.66 -29.50 -1.08
N ASN A 245 1.67 -30.81 -0.83
CA ASN A 245 1.01 -31.41 0.33
C ASN A 245 1.58 -30.89 1.66
N HIS A 246 2.89 -30.59 1.72
CA HIS A 246 3.53 -30.02 2.91
C HIS A 246 3.04 -28.60 3.18
N VAL A 247 3.05 -27.76 2.14
CA VAL A 247 2.57 -26.37 2.18
C VAL A 247 1.10 -26.31 2.63
N PHE A 248 0.24 -27.13 2.04
CA PHE A 248 -1.17 -27.17 2.43
C PHE A 248 -1.39 -27.67 3.86
N ARG A 249 -0.60 -28.64 4.33
CA ARG A 249 -0.67 -29.10 5.73
C ARG A 249 -0.28 -27.99 6.71
N ALA A 250 0.82 -27.30 6.44
CA ALA A 250 1.32 -26.24 7.30
C ALA A 250 0.34 -25.05 7.36
N LEU A 251 -0.17 -24.59 6.22
CA LEU A 251 -1.17 -23.52 6.15
C LEU A 251 -2.56 -23.97 6.62
N GLY A 252 -2.81 -25.27 6.71
CA GLY A 252 -4.10 -25.83 7.14
C GLY A 252 -4.46 -25.51 8.60
N VAL A 253 -3.47 -25.29 9.47
CA VAL A 253 -3.70 -24.87 10.86
C VAL A 253 -4.24 -23.44 10.91
N PRO A 254 -3.50 -22.39 10.46
CA PRO A 254 -4.01 -21.01 10.50
C PRO A 254 -5.28 -20.83 9.66
N PHE A 255 -5.45 -21.59 8.57
CA PHE A 255 -6.69 -21.57 7.78
C PHE A 255 -7.91 -22.01 8.61
N ARG A 256 -7.80 -23.13 9.33
CA ARG A 256 -8.91 -23.63 10.17
C ARG A 256 -9.18 -22.70 11.34
N GLU A 257 -8.14 -22.14 11.94
CA GLU A 257 -8.29 -21.17 13.03
C GLU A 257 -9.02 -19.91 12.57
N LEU A 258 -8.59 -19.29 11.46
CA LEU A 258 -9.28 -18.12 10.89
C LEU A 258 -10.74 -18.45 10.52
N LYS A 259 -10.98 -19.63 9.93
CA LYS A 259 -12.34 -20.09 9.61
C LYS A 259 -13.20 -20.24 10.87
N SER A 260 -12.63 -20.78 11.95
CA SER A 260 -13.33 -20.92 13.24
C SER A 260 -13.61 -19.58 13.91
N SER A 261 -12.78 -18.57 13.68
CA SER A 261 -13.03 -17.17 14.08
C SER A 261 -14.06 -16.44 13.21
N GLY A 262 -14.68 -17.12 12.24
CA GLY A 262 -15.75 -16.57 11.39
C GLY A 262 -15.31 -15.99 10.04
N PHE A 263 -14.02 -16.10 9.68
CA PHE A 263 -13.55 -15.63 8.37
C PHE A 263 -14.05 -16.55 7.23
N ASP A 264 -14.44 -15.96 6.09
CA ASP A 264 -14.78 -16.69 4.86
C ASP A 264 -13.49 -17.01 4.10
N MET A 265 -12.88 -18.14 4.44
CA MET A 265 -11.62 -18.60 3.88
C MET A 265 -11.82 -19.33 2.55
N ARG A 266 -11.11 -18.90 1.51
CA ARG A 266 -11.09 -19.52 0.18
C ARG A 266 -9.66 -19.85 -0.24
N LEU A 267 -9.54 -20.87 -1.06
CA LEU A 267 -8.28 -21.27 -1.67
C LEU A 267 -8.45 -21.29 -3.18
N THR A 268 -7.53 -20.68 -3.89
CA THR A 268 -7.45 -20.71 -5.35
C THR A 268 -6.04 -21.10 -5.75
N TYR A 269 -5.91 -22.07 -6.64
CA TYR A 269 -4.64 -22.48 -7.23
C TYR A 269 -4.68 -22.15 -8.72
N THR A 270 -3.68 -21.42 -9.20
CA THR A 270 -3.50 -21.10 -10.62
C THR A 270 -2.19 -21.74 -11.06
N SER A 271 -2.26 -22.69 -11.99
CA SER A 271 -1.09 -23.14 -12.72
C SER A 271 -0.86 -22.27 -13.94
N GLY A 272 0.40 -21.95 -14.22
CA GLY A 272 0.90 -21.34 -15.44
C GLY A 272 0.71 -22.31 -16.60
N ASP A 273 -0.50 -22.32 -17.13
CA ASP A 273 -0.76 -22.78 -18.48
C ASP A 273 -1.85 -21.88 -19.05
N ARG A 274 -1.43 -20.69 -19.49
CA ARG A 274 -2.25 -19.83 -20.35
C ARG A 274 -1.49 -19.66 -21.65
N ASP A 275 -1.95 -20.45 -22.61
CA ASP A 275 -1.65 -20.45 -24.03
C ASP A 275 -0.52 -21.40 -24.49
N LEU A 276 -0.97 -22.53 -25.07
CA LEU A 276 -0.40 -23.29 -26.20
C LEU A 276 0.65 -24.38 -25.92
#